data_AF-A0A1Y1KBT3-F1
#
_entry.id   AF-A0A1Y1KBT3-F1
#
_cell.length_a   1.000
_cell.length_b   1.000
_cell.length_c   1.000
_cell.angle_alpha   90.00
_cell.angle_beta   90.00
_cell.angle_gamma   90.00
#
_symmetry.space_group_name_H-M   'P 1'
#
loop_
_entity.id
_entity.type
_entity.pdbx_description
1 polymer ?
#
loop_
_entity_poly.entity_id
_entity_poly.type
_entity_poly.pdbx_seq_one_letter_code
_entity_poly.pdbx_strand_id
1 'polypeptide(L)'
;MSISRLDKLYRRILLTKFFVKGWGNPNHILRLFQFRKEISNRNKCVDLIPKDYPVTILNEQSFEDYQLIEGTFHSPLAHFLPDVVIPEVRPARFQLIFPKKWKSNTYRPLCIHLAGTGDHHFWKRRNVMAVPLLKHDISALILENPFYGLRKPKDQFRSSLHNVSDIFVMGGCLMLECLVLLRWCESLGFGPLGISGLSMGGHMASLAATSWPKPLVLVPCLSSSTASAVFTEGVMSQSINWDLLQKQFSSDSKFYNTLSKLCTIVDDPFQCNLSLLSGL
;
A
#
# COMPACT_ATOMS: atom_id res chain seq x y z
N MET A 1 -15.86 -28.14 3.81
CA MET A 1 -16.56 -26.84 3.82
C MET A 1 -17.12 -26.54 2.43
N SER A 2 -18.38 -26.10 2.32
CA SER A 2 -18.99 -25.75 1.03
C SER A 2 -18.36 -24.48 0.46
N ILE A 3 -17.85 -24.53 -0.77
CA ILE A 3 -17.21 -23.41 -1.45
C ILE A 3 -18.20 -22.25 -1.60
N SER A 4 -17.85 -21.07 -1.07
CA SER A 4 -18.68 -19.87 -1.12
C SER A 4 -19.02 -19.49 -2.56
N ARG A 5 -20.25 -18.99 -2.81
CA ARG A 5 -20.63 -18.46 -4.14
C ARG A 5 -19.76 -17.25 -4.52
N LEU A 6 -19.30 -16.47 -3.53
CA LEU A 6 -18.34 -15.39 -3.74
C LEU A 6 -16.98 -15.93 -4.22
N ASP A 7 -16.48 -17.02 -3.63
CA ASP A 7 -15.22 -17.64 -4.06
C ASP A 7 -15.31 -18.17 -5.50
N LYS A 8 -16.45 -18.74 -5.89
CA LYS A 8 -16.69 -19.20 -7.28
C LYS A 8 -16.67 -18.04 -8.28
N LEU A 9 -17.25 -16.89 -7.91
CA LEU A 9 -17.23 -15.68 -8.73
C LEU A 9 -15.80 -15.10 -8.81
N TYR A 10 -15.10 -15.05 -7.69
CA TYR A 10 -13.71 -14.55 -7.62
C TYR A 10 -12.75 -15.43 -8.43
N ARG A 11 -12.93 -16.76 -8.39
CA ARG A 11 -12.19 -17.73 -9.23
C ARG A 11 -12.36 -17.49 -10.74
N ARG A 12 -13.57 -17.11 -11.19
CA ARG A 12 -13.82 -16.76 -12.61
C ARG A 12 -13.15 -15.45 -13.04
N ILE A 13 -12.85 -14.57 -12.09
CA ILE A 13 -12.20 -13.26 -12.33
C ILE A 13 -10.67 -13.39 -12.27
N LEU A 14 -10.14 -14.36 -11.51
CA LEU A 14 -8.72 -14.66 -11.32
C LEU A 14 -8.06 -15.38 -12.52
N LEU A 15 -8.31 -14.90 -13.74
CA LEU A 15 -7.46 -15.19 -14.90
C LEU A 15 -6.06 -14.52 -14.78
N THR A 16 -5.85 -13.71 -13.75
CA THR A 16 -4.63 -12.94 -13.51
C THR A 16 -3.67 -13.69 -12.59
N LYS A 17 -2.49 -14.05 -13.09
CA LYS A 17 -1.40 -14.63 -12.31
C LYS A 17 -0.58 -13.54 -11.63
N PHE A 18 -0.27 -13.71 -10.35
CA PHE A 18 0.67 -12.84 -9.61
C PHE A 18 2.07 -13.44 -9.62
N PHE A 19 3.07 -12.58 -9.42
CA PHE A 19 4.50 -12.91 -9.33
C PHE A 19 5.01 -13.67 -10.56
N VAL A 20 4.56 -13.26 -11.74
CA VAL A 20 4.86 -13.95 -13.01
C VAL A 20 6.35 -14.00 -13.37
N LYS A 21 7.18 -13.13 -12.78
CA LYS A 21 8.64 -13.10 -12.92
C LYS A 21 9.38 -13.71 -11.70
N GLY A 22 8.64 -14.17 -10.69
CA GLY A 22 9.17 -14.89 -9.54
C GLY A 22 9.47 -14.00 -8.33
N TRP A 23 10.59 -14.25 -7.64
CA TRP A 23 10.91 -13.55 -6.38
C TRP A 23 11.32 -12.08 -6.56
N GLY A 24 11.95 -11.73 -7.69
CA GLY A 24 12.59 -10.43 -7.91
C GLY A 24 14.11 -10.51 -7.73
N ASN A 25 14.83 -9.39 -7.63
CA ASN A 25 16.29 -9.44 -7.47
C ASN A 25 16.68 -9.77 -6.01
N PRO A 26 17.51 -10.81 -5.74
CA PRO A 26 17.85 -11.22 -4.37
C PRO A 26 18.57 -10.14 -3.56
N ASN A 27 19.42 -9.32 -4.21
CA ASN A 27 20.08 -8.19 -3.54
C ASN A 27 19.08 -7.10 -3.16
N HIS A 28 18.06 -6.87 -4.00
CA HIS A 28 17.02 -5.90 -3.70
C HIS A 28 16.15 -6.38 -2.53
N ILE A 29 15.84 -7.68 -2.49
CA ILE A 29 15.13 -8.31 -1.39
C ILE A 29 15.90 -8.15 -0.07
N LEU A 30 17.22 -8.43 -0.06
CA LEU A 30 18.07 -8.20 1.12
C LEU A 30 17.99 -6.76 1.61
N ARG A 31 18.13 -5.79 0.71
CA ARG A 31 18.07 -4.36 1.06
C ARG A 31 16.70 -3.95 1.60
N LEU A 32 15.62 -4.47 1.02
CA LEU A 32 14.25 -4.25 1.52
C LEU A 32 14.09 -4.77 2.95
N PHE A 33 14.59 -5.96 3.25
CA PHE A 33 14.50 -6.52 4.60
C PHE A 33 15.39 -5.82 5.62
N GLN A 34 16.57 -5.36 5.21
CA GLN A 34 17.42 -4.51 6.07
C GLN A 34 16.71 -3.19 6.38
N PHE A 35 16.15 -2.53 5.36
CA PHE A 35 15.43 -1.28 5.53
C PHE A 35 14.11 -1.44 6.30
N ARG A 36 13.44 -2.60 6.20
CA ARG A 36 12.26 -2.96 7.00
C ARG A 36 12.50 -2.75 8.49
N LYS A 37 13.70 -3.08 8.98
CA LYS A 37 14.06 -2.90 10.41
C LYS A 37 14.03 -1.43 10.82
N GLU A 38 14.49 -0.53 9.95
CA GLU A 38 14.47 0.91 10.18
C GLU A 38 13.03 1.47 10.18
N ILE A 39 12.22 1.14 9.15
CA ILE A 39 10.83 1.64 9.07
C ILE A 39 9.88 1.03 10.10
N SER A 40 10.21 -0.15 10.64
CA SER A 40 9.40 -0.79 11.69
C SER A 40 9.56 -0.12 13.07
N ASN A 41 10.65 0.64 13.26
CA ASN A 41 10.82 1.45 14.45
C ASN A 41 10.12 2.80 14.24
N ARG A 42 9.01 3.02 14.95
CA ARG A 42 8.18 4.24 14.81
C ARG A 42 9.01 5.53 14.91
N ASN A 43 9.86 5.65 15.94
CA ASN A 43 10.62 6.88 16.18
C ASN A 43 11.57 7.17 15.01
N LYS A 44 12.30 6.16 14.56
CA LYS A 44 13.17 6.29 13.39
C LYS A 44 12.38 6.60 12.11
N CYS A 45 11.27 5.90 11.89
CA CYS A 45 10.45 6.02 10.68
C CYS A 45 9.92 7.45 10.47
N VAL A 46 9.51 8.11 11.55
CA VAL A 46 9.06 9.51 11.53
C VAL A 46 10.18 10.44 11.11
N ASP A 47 11.40 10.19 11.56
CA ASP A 47 12.58 11.03 11.29
C ASP A 47 13.15 10.81 9.88
N LEU A 48 12.76 9.74 9.19
CA LEU A 48 13.11 9.52 7.77
C LEU A 48 12.48 10.56 6.84
N ILE A 49 11.42 11.24 7.28
CA ILE A 49 10.66 12.19 6.47
C ILE A 49 10.86 13.62 7.00
N PRO A 50 11.60 14.47 6.26
CA PRO A 50 11.68 15.91 6.52
C PRO A 50 10.31 16.57 6.72
N LYS A 51 10.24 17.59 7.58
CA LYS A 51 9.00 18.32 7.86
C LYS A 51 8.48 19.07 6.63
N ASP A 52 9.40 19.54 5.80
CA ASP A 52 9.21 20.35 4.60
C ASP A 52 9.33 19.50 3.31
N TYR A 53 8.99 18.21 3.40
CA TYR A 53 9.07 17.30 2.25
C TYR A 53 8.31 17.88 1.05
N PRO A 54 8.95 18.00 -0.13
CA PRO A 54 8.38 18.73 -1.25
C PRO A 54 7.17 18.02 -1.84
N VAL A 55 6.03 18.72 -1.85
CA VAL A 55 4.80 18.29 -2.50
C VAL A 55 4.44 19.32 -3.58
N THR A 56 4.27 18.84 -4.81
CA THR A 56 3.94 19.67 -5.98
C THR A 56 2.47 19.53 -6.32
N ILE A 57 1.77 20.65 -6.42
CA ILE A 57 0.42 20.70 -6.99
C ILE A 57 0.52 20.72 -8.50
N LEU A 58 -0.22 19.81 -9.15
CA LEU A 58 -0.25 19.66 -10.61
C LEU A 58 -1.45 20.37 -11.22
N ASN A 59 -2.56 20.34 -10.50
CA ASN A 59 -3.84 20.78 -11.02
C ASN A 59 -4.78 21.13 -9.86
N GLU A 60 -5.59 22.16 -10.06
CA GLU A 60 -6.63 22.56 -9.12
C GLU A 60 -7.93 22.78 -9.88
N GLN A 61 -8.99 22.15 -9.40
CA GLN A 61 -10.33 22.25 -9.97
C GLN A 61 -11.31 22.69 -8.89
N SER A 62 -12.19 23.61 -9.26
CA SER A 62 -13.21 24.17 -8.39
C SER A 62 -14.57 23.67 -8.87
N PHE A 63 -15.25 22.89 -8.03
CA PHE A 63 -16.62 22.41 -8.25
C PHE A 63 -17.60 23.26 -7.43
N GLU A 64 -18.90 23.11 -7.62
CA GLU A 64 -19.91 23.90 -6.88
C GLU A 64 -19.68 23.87 -5.36
N ASP A 65 -19.56 22.66 -4.79
CA ASP A 65 -19.49 22.46 -3.33
C ASP A 65 -18.08 22.22 -2.78
N TYR A 66 -17.09 21.91 -3.65
CA TYR A 66 -15.79 21.42 -3.21
C TYR A 66 -14.63 21.83 -4.12
N GLN A 67 -13.42 21.69 -3.61
CA GLN A 67 -12.17 21.82 -4.37
C GLN A 67 -11.52 20.46 -4.53
N LEU A 68 -10.93 20.24 -5.70
CA LEU A 68 -10.14 19.06 -6.03
C LEU A 68 -8.73 19.52 -6.40
N ILE A 69 -7.74 19.02 -5.67
CA ILE A 69 -6.33 19.24 -5.92
C ILE A 69 -5.70 17.92 -6.36
N GLU A 70 -4.97 17.94 -7.46
CA GLU A 70 -4.13 16.82 -7.89
C GLU A 70 -2.68 17.17 -7.58
N GLY A 71 -1.96 16.25 -6.93
CA GLY A 71 -0.60 16.50 -6.51
C GLY A 71 0.33 15.31 -6.71
N THR A 72 1.62 15.59 -6.61
CA THR A 72 2.69 14.60 -6.68
C THR A 72 3.84 14.94 -5.76
N PHE A 73 4.58 13.91 -5.37
CA PHE A 73 5.86 14.05 -4.70
C PHE A 73 6.73 12.83 -5.03
N HIS A 74 8.03 12.93 -4.83
CA HIS A 74 8.93 11.78 -4.97
C HIS A 74 8.70 10.82 -3.81
N SER A 75 8.49 9.53 -4.07
CA SER A 75 8.29 8.52 -3.03
C SER A 75 9.53 8.42 -2.14
N PRO A 76 9.45 8.61 -0.82
CA PRO A 76 10.63 8.62 0.04
C PRO A 76 11.44 7.32 -0.01
N LEU A 77 10.78 6.17 -0.20
CA LEU A 77 11.47 4.89 -0.31
C LEU A 77 12.51 4.89 -1.44
N ALA A 78 12.26 5.63 -2.52
CA ALA A 78 13.17 5.74 -3.66
C ALA A 78 14.45 6.50 -3.34
N HIS A 79 14.47 7.36 -2.31
CA HIS A 79 15.71 7.99 -1.84
C HIS A 79 16.61 6.99 -1.10
N PHE A 80 16.01 6.11 -0.30
CA PHE A 80 16.75 5.12 0.48
C PHE A 80 17.14 3.88 -0.34
N LEU A 81 16.28 3.49 -1.29
CA LEU A 81 16.43 2.29 -2.11
C LEU A 81 16.22 2.60 -3.62
N PRO A 82 17.06 3.46 -4.23
CA PRO A 82 16.86 3.94 -5.61
C PRO A 82 16.89 2.83 -6.66
N ASP A 83 17.68 1.77 -6.43
CA ASP A 83 17.80 0.62 -7.34
C ASP A 83 16.63 -0.37 -7.19
N VAL A 84 15.91 -0.28 -6.07
CA VAL A 84 14.77 -1.17 -5.77
C VAL A 84 13.46 -0.55 -6.26
N VAL A 85 13.28 0.76 -6.06
CA VAL A 85 12.07 1.47 -6.48
C VAL A 85 12.19 1.89 -7.94
N ILE A 86 11.49 1.16 -8.81
CA ILE A 86 11.50 1.40 -10.26
C ILE A 86 11.00 2.80 -10.62
N PRO A 87 11.47 3.40 -11.74
CA PRO A 87 11.14 4.78 -12.13
C PRO A 87 9.65 5.09 -12.16
N GLU A 88 8.82 4.18 -12.66
CA GLU A 88 7.36 4.34 -12.75
C GLU A 88 6.70 4.50 -11.38
N VAL A 89 7.26 3.88 -10.35
CA VAL A 89 6.74 3.93 -8.97
C VAL A 89 7.20 5.18 -8.24
N ARG A 90 8.34 5.77 -8.60
CA ARG A 90 8.93 6.91 -7.88
C ARG A 90 7.98 8.11 -7.72
N PRO A 91 7.22 8.57 -8.72
CA PRO A 91 6.27 9.66 -8.52
C PRO A 91 5.02 9.16 -7.79
N ALA A 92 4.88 9.48 -6.51
CA ALA A 92 3.62 9.32 -5.80
C ALA A 92 2.59 10.31 -6.36
N ARG A 93 1.35 9.87 -6.56
CA ARG A 93 0.26 10.68 -7.14
C ARG A 93 -0.95 10.63 -6.22
N PHE A 94 -1.57 11.77 -5.96
CA PHE A 94 -2.75 11.83 -5.10
C PHE A 94 -3.79 12.85 -5.59
N GLN A 95 -5.02 12.67 -5.11
CA GLN A 95 -6.09 13.67 -5.19
C GLN A 95 -6.54 14.06 -3.80
N LEU A 96 -6.56 15.36 -3.49
CA LEU A 96 -7.13 15.92 -2.27
C LEU A 96 -8.47 16.58 -2.60
N ILE A 97 -9.51 16.23 -1.85
CA ILE A 97 -10.89 16.70 -2.04
C ILE A 97 -11.37 17.27 -0.71
N PHE A 98 -11.83 18.52 -0.70
CA PHE A 98 -12.28 19.20 0.52
C PHE A 98 -13.40 20.21 0.22
N PRO A 99 -14.31 20.47 1.17
CA PRO A 99 -15.43 21.35 0.93
C PRO A 99 -14.99 22.82 0.87
N LYS A 100 -15.70 23.64 0.09
CA LYS A 100 -15.46 25.09 0.03
C LYS A 100 -15.89 25.82 1.31
N LYS A 101 -16.88 25.26 2.00
CA LYS A 101 -17.42 25.79 3.26
C LYS A 101 -17.39 24.68 4.30
N TRP A 102 -16.85 24.97 5.47
CA TRP A 102 -16.80 24.05 6.59
C TRP A 102 -17.90 24.41 7.57
N LYS A 103 -18.62 23.41 8.10
CA LYS A 103 -19.59 23.65 9.18
C LYS A 103 -18.93 24.04 10.50
N SER A 104 -17.72 23.54 10.75
CA SER A 104 -16.90 23.90 11.91
C SER A 104 -15.89 24.98 11.54
N ASN A 105 -15.74 25.99 12.39
CA ASN A 105 -14.67 26.98 12.29
C ASN A 105 -13.34 26.50 12.90
N THR A 106 -13.35 25.33 13.57
CA THR A 106 -12.21 24.83 14.35
C THR A 106 -11.57 23.61 13.70
N TYR A 107 -12.38 22.73 13.11
CA TYR A 107 -11.91 21.45 12.59
C TYR A 107 -12.10 21.34 11.09
N ARG A 108 -11.08 20.79 10.44
CA ARG A 108 -11.06 20.47 9.02
C ARG A 108 -10.67 19.00 8.85
N PRO A 109 -11.54 18.04 9.23
CA PRO A 109 -11.14 16.63 9.28
C PRO A 109 -10.79 16.10 7.90
N LEU A 110 -9.78 15.23 7.84
CA LEU A 110 -9.29 14.65 6.60
C LEU A 110 -8.94 13.18 6.78
N CYS A 111 -9.40 12.34 5.85
CA CYS A 111 -9.08 10.91 5.80
C CYS A 111 -8.28 10.55 4.54
N ILE A 112 -7.12 9.92 4.70
CA ILE A 112 -6.39 9.32 3.57
C ILE A 112 -7.04 7.99 3.21
N HIS A 113 -7.35 7.77 1.94
CA HIS A 113 -7.95 6.54 1.42
C HIS A 113 -6.96 5.73 0.60
N LEU A 114 -6.57 4.56 1.13
CA LEU A 114 -5.68 3.61 0.46
C LEU A 114 -6.47 2.59 -0.37
N ALA A 115 -5.94 2.28 -1.56
CA ALA A 115 -6.61 1.44 -2.54
C ALA A 115 -6.54 -0.04 -2.14
N GLY A 116 -7.64 -0.77 -2.37
CA GLY A 116 -7.63 -2.23 -2.35
C GLY A 116 -7.03 -2.83 -3.61
N THR A 117 -6.90 -4.16 -3.66
CA THR A 117 -6.32 -4.83 -4.83
C THR A 117 -7.12 -4.54 -6.10
N GLY A 118 -6.43 -4.08 -7.16
CA GLY A 118 -7.05 -3.75 -8.45
C GLY A 118 -7.78 -2.40 -8.52
N ASP A 119 -7.80 -1.62 -7.44
CA ASP A 119 -8.40 -0.28 -7.41
C ASP A 119 -7.45 0.76 -8.02
N HIS A 120 -7.42 0.81 -9.35
CA HIS A 120 -6.60 1.73 -10.12
C HIS A 120 -7.21 3.14 -10.18
N HIS A 121 -6.36 4.15 -10.27
CA HIS A 121 -6.74 5.55 -10.39
C HIS A 121 -7.60 6.05 -9.21
N PHE A 122 -8.28 7.18 -9.42
CA PHE A 122 -8.97 7.91 -8.36
C PHE A 122 -10.50 7.86 -8.48
N TRP A 123 -11.04 7.66 -9.68
CA TRP A 123 -12.46 7.93 -9.97
C TRP A 123 -13.43 7.22 -9.02
N LYS A 124 -13.22 5.92 -8.77
CA LYS A 124 -14.12 5.13 -7.90
C LYS A 124 -14.08 5.65 -6.46
N ARG A 125 -12.88 5.75 -5.87
CA ARG A 125 -12.71 6.28 -4.50
C ARG A 125 -13.19 7.73 -4.40
N ARG A 126 -12.99 8.55 -5.43
CA ARG A 126 -13.46 9.93 -5.46
C ARG A 126 -14.98 10.00 -5.37
N ASN A 127 -15.68 9.37 -6.31
CA ASN A 127 -17.12 9.58 -6.44
C ASN A 127 -17.94 8.74 -5.47
N VAL A 128 -17.46 7.55 -5.08
CA VAL A 128 -18.21 6.61 -4.24
C VAL A 128 -17.86 6.74 -2.75
N MET A 129 -16.68 7.28 -2.41
CA MET A 129 -16.24 7.42 -1.02
C MET A 129 -16.00 8.88 -0.63
N ALA A 130 -15.08 9.57 -1.29
CA ALA A 130 -14.65 10.91 -0.89
C ALA A 130 -15.75 11.98 -1.03
N VAL A 131 -16.43 12.05 -2.18
CA VAL A 131 -17.49 13.06 -2.42
C VAL A 131 -18.65 12.89 -1.42
N PRO A 132 -19.16 11.68 -1.14
CA PRO A 132 -20.16 11.48 -0.08
C PRO A 132 -19.71 11.96 1.31
N LEU A 133 -18.44 11.80 1.67
CA LEU A 133 -17.89 12.22 2.97
C LEU A 133 -17.94 13.74 3.18
N LEU A 134 -17.94 14.53 2.10
CA LEU A 134 -18.06 15.99 2.16
C LEU A 134 -19.38 16.45 2.81
N LYS A 135 -20.46 15.66 2.68
CA LYS A 135 -21.74 15.95 3.35
C LYS A 135 -21.62 15.97 4.88
N HIS A 136 -20.61 15.27 5.40
CA HIS A 136 -20.25 15.18 6.81
C HIS A 136 -19.04 16.06 7.18
N ASP A 137 -18.65 17.01 6.33
CA ASP A 137 -17.47 17.87 6.47
C ASP A 137 -16.14 17.11 6.55
N ILE A 138 -16.10 15.85 6.10
CA ILE A 138 -14.88 15.04 6.08
C ILE A 138 -14.24 15.15 4.70
N SER A 139 -13.06 15.77 4.66
CA SER A 139 -12.22 15.79 3.47
C SER A 139 -11.55 14.43 3.25
N ALA A 140 -11.12 14.20 2.02
CA ALA A 140 -10.50 12.95 1.65
C ALA A 140 -9.25 13.18 0.79
N LEU A 141 -8.19 12.43 1.08
CA LEU A 141 -7.01 12.36 0.23
C LEU A 141 -6.87 10.94 -0.32
N ILE A 142 -6.83 10.80 -1.63
CA ILE A 142 -6.77 9.51 -2.32
C ILE A 142 -5.38 9.33 -2.90
N LEU A 143 -4.63 8.34 -2.39
CA LEU A 143 -3.29 8.01 -2.88
C LEU A 143 -3.36 6.89 -3.94
N GLU A 144 -2.71 7.06 -5.09
CA GLU A 144 -2.57 5.97 -6.07
C GLU A 144 -1.44 5.03 -5.62
N ASN A 145 -1.77 3.75 -5.41
CA ASN A 145 -0.80 2.78 -4.92
C ASN A 145 0.38 2.61 -5.92
N PRO A 146 1.57 2.27 -5.43
CA PRO A 146 2.66 1.75 -6.26
C PRO A 146 2.18 0.65 -7.22
N PHE A 147 2.72 0.58 -8.44
CA PHE A 147 2.36 -0.40 -9.48
C PHE A 147 0.92 -0.30 -10.01
N TYR A 148 0.16 0.74 -9.65
CA TYR A 148 -1.24 0.91 -10.06
C TYR A 148 -1.38 2.15 -10.94
N GLY A 149 -2.34 2.11 -11.86
CA GLY A 149 -2.69 3.26 -12.70
C GLY A 149 -1.46 3.83 -13.42
N LEU A 150 -1.11 5.09 -13.15
CA LEU A 150 0.03 5.75 -13.79
C LEU A 150 1.39 5.28 -13.26
N ARG A 151 1.41 4.59 -12.12
CA ARG A 151 2.62 4.07 -11.45
C ARG A 151 2.94 2.63 -11.83
N LYS A 152 2.26 2.10 -12.85
CA LYS A 152 2.32 0.71 -13.28
C LYS A 152 3.40 0.49 -14.35
N PRO A 153 4.23 -0.58 -14.28
CA PRO A 153 5.08 -0.99 -15.40
C PRO A 153 4.26 -1.20 -16.68
N LYS A 154 4.85 -0.87 -17.83
CA LYS A 154 4.16 -0.95 -19.14
C LYS A 154 3.63 -2.35 -19.43
N ASP A 155 4.43 -3.37 -19.14
CA ASP A 155 4.14 -4.79 -19.35
C ASP A 155 3.40 -5.45 -18.16
N GLN A 156 3.02 -4.70 -17.12
CA GLN A 156 2.22 -5.26 -16.04
C GLN A 156 0.73 -5.29 -16.42
N PHE A 157 0.11 -6.45 -16.30
CA PHE A 157 -1.33 -6.60 -16.55
C PHE A 157 -2.14 -6.31 -15.28
N ARG A 158 -2.91 -5.22 -15.31
CA ARG A 158 -3.74 -4.76 -14.16
C ARG A 158 -2.89 -4.66 -12.87
N SER A 159 -3.38 -5.19 -11.76
CA SER A 159 -2.72 -5.24 -10.46
C SER A 159 -1.80 -6.46 -10.26
N SER A 160 -1.56 -7.24 -11.30
CA SER A 160 -0.79 -8.48 -11.22
C SER A 160 0.71 -8.18 -11.15
N LEU A 161 1.23 -8.04 -9.94
CA LEU A 161 2.63 -7.70 -9.70
C LEU A 161 3.56 -8.74 -10.32
N HIS A 162 4.70 -8.27 -10.85
CA HIS A 162 5.64 -9.15 -11.54
C HIS A 162 6.45 -10.00 -10.58
N ASN A 163 6.87 -9.44 -9.44
CA ASN A 163 7.73 -10.10 -8.49
C ASN A 163 7.14 -10.08 -7.08
N VAL A 164 7.52 -11.06 -6.25
CA VAL A 164 7.21 -11.04 -4.81
C VAL A 164 7.79 -9.78 -4.15
N SER A 165 8.99 -9.35 -4.56
CA SER A 165 9.64 -8.11 -4.09
C SER A 165 8.77 -6.86 -4.27
N ASP A 166 7.94 -6.83 -5.31
CA ASP A 166 7.13 -5.64 -5.65
C ASP A 166 6.05 -5.37 -4.59
N ILE A 167 5.58 -6.39 -3.87
CA ILE A 167 4.67 -6.20 -2.73
C ILE A 167 5.37 -5.47 -1.59
N PHE A 168 6.61 -5.83 -1.28
CA PHE A 168 7.36 -5.17 -0.22
C PHE A 168 7.69 -3.72 -0.59
N VAL A 169 8.01 -3.47 -1.86
CA VAL A 169 8.16 -2.10 -2.39
C VAL A 169 6.86 -1.31 -2.24
N MET A 170 5.72 -1.90 -2.62
CA MET A 170 4.42 -1.28 -2.47
C MET A 170 4.14 -0.91 -1.01
N GLY A 171 4.38 -1.83 -0.09
CA GLY A 171 4.16 -1.62 1.34
C GLY A 171 5.04 -0.51 1.91
N GLY A 172 6.35 -0.56 1.64
CA GLY A 172 7.30 0.45 2.12
C GLY A 172 7.01 1.84 1.56
N CYS A 173 6.68 1.94 0.27
CA CYS A 173 6.27 3.20 -0.36
C CYS A 173 5.02 3.76 0.33
N LEU A 174 3.96 2.97 0.47
CA LEU A 174 2.70 3.44 1.05
C LEU A 174 2.84 3.88 2.52
N MET A 175 3.66 3.19 3.33
CA MET A 175 3.94 3.62 4.70
C MET A 175 4.59 5.02 4.73
N LEU A 176 5.67 5.22 3.96
CA LEU A 176 6.40 6.49 3.95
C LEU A 176 5.64 7.62 3.24
N GLU A 177 4.91 7.30 2.16
CA GLU A 177 4.06 8.24 1.43
C GLU A 177 2.92 8.75 2.30
N CYS A 178 2.31 7.89 3.14
CA CYS A 178 1.31 8.33 4.10
C CYS A 178 1.90 9.29 5.14
N LEU A 179 3.14 9.08 5.61
CA LEU A 179 3.78 10.01 6.54
C LEU A 179 3.99 11.40 5.91
N VAL A 180 4.43 11.44 4.65
CA VAL A 180 4.54 12.72 3.89
C VAL A 180 3.18 13.41 3.83
N LEU A 181 2.15 12.67 3.43
CA LEU A 181 0.81 13.22 3.24
C LEU A 181 0.16 13.66 4.55
N LEU A 182 0.33 12.92 5.64
CA LEU A 182 -0.15 13.33 6.96
C LEU A 182 0.51 14.63 7.42
N ARG A 183 1.84 14.76 7.28
CA ARG A 183 2.56 16.00 7.60
C ARG A 183 2.11 17.17 6.73
N TRP A 184 1.96 16.93 5.44
CA TRP A 184 1.55 17.96 4.48
C TRP A 184 0.10 18.41 4.74
N CYS A 185 -0.83 17.49 5.00
CA CYS A 185 -2.18 17.86 5.39
C CYS A 185 -2.24 18.59 6.74
N GLU A 186 -1.44 18.18 7.72
CA GLU A 186 -1.33 18.87 9.00
C GLU A 186 -0.82 20.31 8.82
N SER A 187 0.18 20.55 7.97
CA SER A 187 0.72 21.90 7.73
C SER A 187 -0.26 22.81 6.98
N LEU A 188 -1.20 22.23 6.22
CA LEU A 188 -2.33 22.94 5.60
C LEU A 188 -3.50 23.21 6.57
N GLY A 189 -3.38 22.80 7.83
CA GLY A 189 -4.39 22.99 8.88
C GLY A 189 -5.54 21.99 8.84
N PHE A 190 -5.38 20.83 8.19
CA PHE A 190 -6.35 19.75 8.31
C PHE A 190 -6.20 19.03 9.65
N GLY A 191 -7.34 18.70 10.28
CA GLY A 191 -7.38 18.06 11.58
C GLY A 191 -8.82 17.95 12.12
N PRO A 192 -9.19 16.85 12.78
CA PRO A 192 -8.39 15.63 13.02
C PRO A 192 -8.06 14.85 11.74
N LEU A 193 -6.92 14.15 11.73
CA LEU A 193 -6.47 13.33 10.61
C LEU A 193 -6.86 11.86 10.80
N GLY A 194 -7.09 11.17 9.69
CA GLY A 194 -7.34 9.74 9.67
C GLY A 194 -6.79 9.04 8.44
N ILE A 195 -6.72 7.71 8.50
CA ILE A 195 -6.41 6.83 7.38
C ILE A 195 -7.45 5.71 7.33
N SER A 196 -7.91 5.40 6.13
CA SER A 196 -8.81 4.31 5.82
C SER A 196 -8.32 3.56 4.59
N GLY A 197 -8.77 2.31 4.45
CA GLY A 197 -8.57 1.54 3.24
C GLY A 197 -9.37 0.25 3.25
N LEU A 198 -9.52 -0.35 2.08
CA LEU A 198 -10.26 -1.60 1.89
C LEU A 198 -9.31 -2.75 1.57
N SER A 199 -9.46 -3.89 2.23
CA SER A 199 -8.68 -5.11 1.97
C SER A 199 -7.18 -4.84 2.09
N MET A 200 -6.40 -4.99 1.01
CA MET A 200 -4.98 -4.59 0.97
C MET A 200 -4.77 -3.15 1.43
N GLY A 201 -5.66 -2.21 1.07
CA GLY A 201 -5.62 -0.84 1.55
C GLY A 201 -5.86 -0.71 3.05
N GLY A 202 -6.70 -1.57 3.64
CA GLY A 202 -6.95 -1.61 5.08
C GLY A 202 -5.74 -2.14 5.87
N HIS A 203 -5.05 -3.14 5.31
CA HIS A 203 -3.78 -3.63 5.84
C HIS A 203 -2.73 -2.52 5.82
N MET A 204 -2.60 -1.83 4.68
CA MET A 204 -1.65 -0.72 4.55
C MET A 204 -2.01 0.49 5.43
N ALA A 205 -3.30 0.77 5.64
CA ALA A 205 -3.76 1.82 6.54
C ALA A 205 -3.30 1.56 7.97
N SER A 206 -3.35 0.29 8.39
CA SER A 206 -2.91 -0.15 9.71
C SER A 206 -1.39 0.04 9.87
N LEU A 207 -0.60 -0.37 8.88
CA LEU A 207 0.88 -0.20 8.90
C LEU A 207 1.30 1.28 8.87
N ALA A 208 0.63 2.10 8.05
CA ALA A 208 0.89 3.54 8.01
C ALA A 208 0.57 4.20 9.36
N ALA A 209 -0.57 3.85 9.95
CA ALA A 209 -0.99 4.37 11.26
C ALA A 209 0.01 4.03 12.38
N THR A 210 0.61 2.84 12.36
CA THR A 210 1.62 2.47 13.38
C THR A 210 2.92 3.28 13.29
N SER A 211 3.16 3.93 12.15
CA SER A 211 4.35 4.74 11.90
C SER A 211 4.16 6.22 12.25
N TRP A 212 2.92 6.67 12.45
CA TRP A 212 2.62 8.06 12.80
C TRP A 212 2.71 8.31 14.32
N PRO A 213 3.30 9.42 14.80
CA PRO A 213 3.57 9.61 16.22
C PRO A 213 2.45 10.35 16.96
N LYS A 214 1.45 10.89 16.27
CA LYS A 214 0.35 11.68 16.87
C LYS A 214 -0.97 10.89 16.85
N PRO A 215 -2.01 11.32 17.60
CA PRO A 215 -3.34 10.72 17.49
C PRO A 215 -3.84 10.70 16.04
N LEU A 216 -4.37 9.56 15.60
CA LEU A 216 -4.81 9.34 14.23
C LEU A 216 -6.03 8.41 14.23
N VAL A 217 -7.07 8.79 13.50
CA VAL A 217 -8.23 7.93 13.29
C VAL A 217 -7.87 6.83 12.29
N LEU A 218 -8.13 5.57 12.64
CA LEU A 218 -7.89 4.42 11.77
C LEU A 218 -9.20 3.68 11.48
N VAL A 219 -9.55 3.56 10.19
CA VAL A 219 -10.74 2.80 9.74
C VAL A 219 -10.33 1.75 8.71
N PRO A 220 -9.79 0.59 9.15
CA PRO A 220 -9.29 -0.45 8.27
C PRO A 220 -10.42 -1.44 7.93
N CYS A 221 -10.93 -1.37 6.70
CA CYS A 221 -12.07 -2.18 6.26
C CYS A 221 -11.60 -3.49 5.60
N LEU A 222 -12.19 -4.62 5.99
CA LEU A 222 -11.85 -5.96 5.45
C LEU A 222 -10.34 -6.25 5.49
N SER A 223 -9.66 -5.73 6.51
CA SER A 223 -8.20 -5.84 6.67
C SER A 223 -7.79 -7.20 7.23
N SER A 224 -6.62 -7.68 6.83
CA SER A 224 -5.97 -8.86 7.41
C SER A 224 -4.78 -8.43 8.28
N SER A 225 -4.47 -9.19 9.33
CA SER A 225 -3.25 -9.02 10.11
C SER A 225 -1.99 -9.38 9.32
N THR A 226 -2.12 -10.20 8.27
CA THR A 226 -1.00 -10.66 7.45
C THR A 226 -1.38 -10.80 5.97
N ALA A 227 -0.42 -10.51 5.09
CA ALA A 227 -0.52 -10.83 3.67
C ALA A 227 -0.28 -12.32 3.38
N SER A 228 0.34 -13.06 4.31
CA SER A 228 0.72 -14.46 4.09
C SER A 228 -0.48 -15.32 3.70
N ALA A 229 -1.49 -15.42 4.56
CA ALA A 229 -2.69 -16.22 4.32
C ALA A 229 -3.44 -15.83 3.04
N VAL A 230 -3.34 -14.57 2.60
CA VAL A 230 -3.92 -14.14 1.32
C VAL A 230 -3.24 -14.84 0.15
N PHE A 231 -1.93 -15.03 0.18
CA PHE A 231 -1.22 -15.69 -0.90
C PHE A 231 -1.06 -17.18 -0.69
N THR A 232 -0.90 -17.66 0.54
CA THR A 232 -0.67 -19.07 0.84
C THR A 232 -1.97 -19.87 0.91
N GLU A 233 -3.11 -19.24 1.22
CA GLU A 233 -4.38 -19.95 1.41
C GLU A 233 -5.48 -19.46 0.45
N GLY A 234 -6.52 -20.28 0.30
CA GLY A 234 -7.72 -19.89 -0.43
C GLY A 234 -7.52 -19.63 -1.92
N VAL A 235 -8.35 -18.77 -2.50
CA VAL A 235 -8.45 -18.61 -3.96
C VAL A 235 -7.21 -17.96 -4.58
N MET A 236 -6.60 -17.01 -3.88
CA MET A 236 -5.44 -16.27 -4.37
C MET A 236 -4.18 -17.14 -4.44
N SER A 237 -4.06 -18.20 -3.62
CA SER A 237 -2.97 -19.18 -3.74
C SER A 237 -2.87 -19.84 -5.11
N GLN A 238 -4.00 -19.99 -5.81
CA GLN A 238 -4.05 -20.58 -7.15
C GLN A 238 -3.55 -19.62 -8.24
N SER A 239 -3.38 -18.34 -7.91
CA SER A 239 -2.85 -17.33 -8.84
C SER A 239 -1.32 -17.23 -8.82
N ILE A 240 -0.66 -17.93 -7.89
CA ILE A 240 0.79 -17.90 -7.71
C ILE A 240 1.43 -19.06 -8.47
N ASN A 241 2.51 -18.78 -9.19
CA ASN A 241 3.32 -19.82 -9.81
C ASN A 241 4.33 -20.39 -8.79
N TRP A 242 3.85 -21.26 -7.91
CA TRP A 242 4.67 -21.86 -6.85
C TRP A 242 5.86 -22.65 -7.39
N ASP A 243 5.70 -23.36 -8.51
CA ASP A 243 6.79 -24.12 -9.14
C ASP A 243 7.95 -23.21 -9.57
N LEU A 244 7.64 -22.04 -10.12
CA LEU A 244 8.65 -21.03 -10.47
C LEU A 244 9.38 -20.53 -9.22
N LEU A 245 8.64 -20.19 -8.16
CA LEU A 245 9.22 -19.69 -6.92
C LEU A 245 10.09 -20.75 -6.24
N GLN A 246 9.63 -22.00 -6.19
CA GLN A 246 10.37 -23.13 -5.64
C GLN A 246 11.63 -23.42 -6.46
N LYS A 247 11.52 -23.40 -7.79
CA LYS A 247 12.67 -23.59 -8.68
C LYS A 247 13.71 -22.51 -8.45
N GLN A 248 13.34 -21.23 -8.47
CA GLN A 248 14.26 -20.13 -8.21
C GLN A 248 14.90 -20.22 -6.82
N PHE A 249 14.12 -20.56 -5.79
CA PHE A 249 14.64 -20.73 -4.43
C PHE A 249 15.67 -21.87 -4.34
N SER A 250 15.41 -23.00 -4.99
CA SER A 250 16.23 -24.22 -4.87
C SER A 250 17.44 -24.20 -5.81
N SER A 251 17.32 -23.60 -7.00
CA SER A 251 18.35 -23.67 -8.04
C SER A 251 19.37 -22.53 -7.99
N ASP A 252 19.06 -21.42 -7.31
CA ASP A 252 19.95 -20.26 -7.21
C ASP A 252 20.40 -20.07 -5.77
N SER A 253 21.68 -20.36 -5.54
CA SER A 253 22.34 -20.24 -4.24
C SER A 253 22.17 -18.85 -3.60
N LYS A 254 22.03 -17.77 -4.38
CA LYS A 254 21.81 -16.42 -3.81
C LYS A 254 20.43 -16.30 -3.20
N PHE A 255 19.38 -16.81 -3.87
CA PHE A 255 18.04 -16.82 -3.29
C PHE A 255 17.98 -17.72 -2.08
N TYR A 256 18.52 -18.94 -2.18
CA TYR A 256 18.58 -19.85 -1.04
C TYR A 256 19.27 -19.19 0.16
N ASN A 257 20.51 -18.70 -0.01
CA ASN A 257 21.29 -18.09 1.06
C ASN A 257 20.68 -16.80 1.62
N THR A 258 19.92 -16.07 0.80
CA THR A 258 19.21 -14.85 1.20
C THR A 258 17.95 -15.19 1.99
N LEU A 259 17.06 -15.98 1.41
CA LEU A 259 15.72 -16.22 1.94
C LEU A 259 15.74 -17.19 3.13
N SER A 260 16.61 -18.21 3.13
CA SER A 260 16.75 -19.15 4.26
C SER A 260 17.16 -18.48 5.58
N LYS A 261 17.87 -17.35 5.51
CA LYS A 261 18.26 -16.57 6.68
C LYS A 261 17.16 -15.63 7.18
N LEU A 262 16.12 -15.42 6.38
CA LEU A 262 15.11 -14.39 6.59
C LEU A 262 13.72 -14.96 6.83
N CYS A 263 13.48 -16.21 6.43
CA CYS A 263 12.21 -16.89 6.54
C CYS A 263 12.41 -18.28 7.15
N THR A 264 11.43 -18.71 7.95
CA THR A 264 11.31 -20.13 8.32
C THR A 264 10.91 -20.92 7.08
N ILE A 265 11.67 -21.96 6.75
CA ILE A 265 11.36 -22.88 5.65
C ILE A 265 10.37 -23.91 6.18
N VAL A 266 9.27 -24.11 5.44
CA VAL A 266 8.25 -25.12 5.74
C VAL A 266 8.10 -26.05 4.53
N ASP A 267 7.88 -27.34 4.78
CA ASP A 267 7.72 -28.34 3.72
C ASP A 267 6.38 -28.23 2.99
N ASP A 268 5.38 -27.61 3.64
CA ASP A 268 4.07 -27.34 3.08
C ASP A 268 3.73 -25.84 3.29
N PRO A 269 3.45 -25.06 2.23
CA PRO A 269 3.09 -23.65 2.35
C PRO A 269 1.79 -23.43 3.15
N PHE A 270 0.97 -24.46 3.33
CA PHE A 270 -0.25 -24.44 4.14
C PHE A 270 -0.01 -24.87 5.61
N GLN A 271 1.20 -25.31 5.98
CA GLN A 271 1.56 -25.69 7.36
C GLN A 271 2.04 -24.52 8.24
N CYS A 272 2.16 -23.30 7.69
CA CYS A 272 2.43 -22.10 8.48
C CYS A 272 1.23 -21.75 9.39
N ASN A 273 1.09 -22.48 10.50
CA ASN A 273 0.08 -22.21 11.51
C ASN A 273 0.37 -20.85 12.17
N LEU A 274 -0.48 -19.86 11.90
CA LEU A 274 -0.35 -18.48 12.39
C LEU A 274 -0.36 -18.35 13.92
N SER A 275 -0.75 -19.41 14.65
CA SER A 275 -0.70 -19.45 16.11
C SER A 275 0.72 -19.40 16.69
N LEU A 276 1.74 -19.83 15.94
CA LEU A 276 3.14 -19.87 16.40
C LEU A 276 3.89 -18.55 16.24
N LEU A 277 3.35 -17.57 15.51
CA LEU A 277 3.99 -16.26 15.29
C LEU A 277 3.59 -15.20 16.33
N SER A 278 2.78 -15.55 17.32
CA SER A 278 2.38 -14.67 18.42
C SER A 278 3.43 -14.53 19.54
N GLY A 279 4.59 -15.17 19.38
CA GLY A 279 5.67 -15.22 20.38
C GLY A 279 7.01 -14.59 19.94
N LEU A 280 7.02 -13.74 18.90
CA LEU A 280 8.18 -12.94 18.47
C LEU A 280 7.82 -11.46 18.40
#